data_AF-A0A7S3V3G6-F1
#
_entry.id   AF-A0A7S3V3G6-F1
#
_cell.length_a   1.000
_cell.length_b   1.000
_cell.length_c   1.000
_cell.angle_alpha   90.00
_cell.angle_beta   90.00
_cell.angle_gamma   90.00
#
_symmetry.space_group_name_H-M   'P 1'
#
loop_
_entity.id
_entity.type
_entity.pdbx_description
1 polymer ?
#
loop_
_entity_poly.entity_id
_entity_poly.type
_entity_poly.pdbx_seq_one_letter_code
_entity_poly.pdbx_strand_id
1 'polypeptide(L)'
;RNSNSFARILLLHMPLNRVNDLKCGPERISENGHVTYVSPSSNLHVHDDVLTKETSAFLLKEIRPNLVLSGHTHTRCTYRRGTEKEGNLRWMNSSKRASSQSQLDNDFDTVELTIPTFSWRMRPDPGYSVLRIDRLQGAIEAKICRLPNEFAILLVYIEYTLVVIVA
;
A
#
# COMPACT_ATOMS: atom_id res chain seq x y z
N ARG A 1 9.46 14.05 -32.25
CA ARG A 1 9.51 13.51 -30.87
C ARG A 1 8.70 12.22 -30.85
N ASN A 2 9.38 11.08 -30.91
CA ASN A 2 8.76 9.76 -30.85
C ASN A 2 9.41 9.05 -29.66
N SER A 3 8.72 9.00 -28.52
CA SER A 3 9.20 8.26 -27.34
C SER A 3 8.03 7.49 -26.78
N ASN A 4 7.87 6.27 -27.27
CA ASN A 4 7.00 5.23 -26.76
C ASN A 4 7.54 4.76 -25.39
N SER A 5 7.53 5.64 -24.37
CA SER A 5 7.99 5.25 -23.02
C SER A 5 6.91 4.40 -22.36
N PHE A 6 7.13 3.10 -22.27
CA PHE A 6 6.26 2.21 -21.51
C PHE A 6 6.29 2.60 -20.02
N ALA A 7 5.11 2.64 -19.39
CA ALA A 7 5.01 2.76 -17.94
C ALA A 7 5.65 1.53 -17.28
N ARG A 8 6.50 1.74 -16.28
CA ARG A 8 7.13 0.68 -15.48
C ARG A 8 6.31 0.44 -14.24
N ILE A 9 5.66 -0.71 -14.16
CA ILE A 9 4.90 -1.14 -12.99
C ILE A 9 5.69 -2.24 -12.30
N LEU A 10 6.09 -2.02 -11.06
CA LEU A 10 6.79 -3.02 -10.26
C LEU A 10 5.75 -3.83 -9.48
N LEU A 11 5.73 -5.15 -9.69
CA LEU A 11 4.84 -6.08 -9.00
C LEU A 11 5.62 -6.83 -7.93
N LEU A 12 5.19 -6.73 -6.68
CA LEU A 12 5.80 -7.40 -5.54
C LEU A 12 4.72 -8.19 -4.79
N HIS A 13 5.12 -9.29 -4.17
CA HIS A 13 4.28 -9.93 -3.18
C HIS A 13 4.30 -9.13 -1.86
N MET A 14 5.51 -8.83 -1.36
CA MET A 14 5.71 -8.06 -0.13
C MET A 14 5.86 -6.56 -0.40
N PRO A 15 5.32 -5.70 0.49
CA PRO A 15 5.50 -4.25 0.42
C PRO A 15 6.96 -3.79 0.56
N LEU A 16 7.24 -2.60 0.03
CA LEU A 16 8.54 -1.94 0.25
C LEU A 16 8.68 -1.50 1.71
N ASN A 17 9.93 -1.31 2.14
CA ASN A 17 10.28 -0.97 3.51
C ASN A 17 9.56 0.29 4.03
N ARG A 18 8.80 0.15 5.11
CA ARG A 18 8.19 1.23 5.90
C ARG A 18 8.02 0.79 7.34
N VAL A 19 7.95 1.75 8.27
CA VAL A 19 7.88 1.46 9.73
C VAL A 19 6.48 0.98 10.12
N ASN A 20 5.44 1.63 9.60
CA ASN A 20 4.05 1.34 9.87
C ASN A 20 3.17 1.84 8.71
N ASP A 21 1.86 1.65 8.83
CA ASP A 21 0.89 2.02 7.79
C ASP A 21 0.20 3.38 8.07
N LEU A 22 0.73 4.23 8.96
CA LEU A 22 0.14 5.55 9.25
C LEU A 22 0.16 6.51 8.05
N LYS A 23 0.98 6.23 7.03
CA LYS A 23 1.07 7.00 5.77
C LYS A 23 0.28 6.36 4.61
N CYS A 24 -0.57 5.36 4.88
CA CYS A 24 -1.27 4.56 3.85
C CYS A 24 -2.62 5.13 3.35
N GLY A 25 -2.90 6.41 3.59
CA GLY A 25 -4.14 7.07 3.19
C GLY A 25 -5.34 6.83 4.14
N PRO A 26 -6.44 7.58 3.96
CA PRO A 26 -7.53 7.67 4.93
C PRO A 26 -8.23 6.33 5.20
N GLU A 27 -8.37 5.49 4.17
CA GLU A 27 -9.03 4.20 4.34
C GLU A 27 -8.26 3.22 5.23
N ARG A 28 -6.92 3.30 5.25
CA ARG A 28 -6.07 2.41 6.04
C ARG A 28 -5.88 2.92 7.46
N ILE A 29 -5.67 4.22 7.64
CA ILE A 29 -5.42 4.82 8.97
C ILE A 29 -6.61 4.72 9.92
N SER A 30 -7.84 4.57 9.39
CA SER A 30 -9.05 4.40 10.18
C SER A 30 -9.31 2.95 10.64
N GLU A 31 -8.47 1.99 10.22
CA GLU A 31 -8.63 0.59 10.61
C GLU A 31 -8.00 0.33 11.99
N ASN A 32 -8.58 -0.56 12.79
CA ASN A 32 -8.03 -0.92 14.11
C ASN A 32 -7.07 -2.12 14.08
N GLY A 33 -6.99 -2.86 12.96
CA GLY A 33 -6.34 -4.18 12.89
C GLY A 33 -7.29 -5.35 13.22
N HIS A 34 -6.81 -6.57 13.05
CA HIS A 34 -7.51 -7.83 13.32
C HIS A 34 -6.50 -8.96 13.61
N VAL A 35 -6.99 -10.18 13.82
CA VAL A 35 -6.15 -11.40 14.02
C VAL A 35 -5.21 -11.66 12.84
N THR A 36 -5.63 -11.29 11.64
CA THR A 36 -5.02 -11.65 10.35
C THR A 36 -4.32 -10.48 9.66
N TYR A 37 -4.37 -9.29 10.27
CA TYR A 37 -3.69 -8.09 9.79
C TYR A 37 -3.48 -7.08 10.91
N VAL A 38 -2.37 -6.37 10.89
CA VAL A 38 -1.99 -5.48 12.00
C VAL A 38 -2.73 -4.14 11.98
N SER A 39 -2.76 -3.47 13.13
CA SER A 39 -3.19 -2.07 13.24
C SER A 39 -2.28 -1.17 12.39
N PRO A 40 -2.77 -0.06 11.81
CA PRO A 40 -1.93 0.84 11.03
C PRO A 40 -0.80 1.48 11.84
N SER A 41 -0.92 1.56 13.16
CA SER A 41 0.12 2.07 14.06
C SER A 41 1.15 1.01 14.49
N SER A 42 0.91 -0.26 14.21
CA SER A 42 1.83 -1.34 14.54
C SER A 42 3.12 -1.22 13.74
N ASN A 43 4.25 -1.54 14.38
CA ASN A 43 5.52 -1.67 13.68
C ASN A 43 5.47 -2.89 12.76
N LEU A 44 5.90 -2.69 11.52
CA LEU A 44 6.05 -3.74 10.52
C LEU A 44 7.44 -4.36 10.64
N HIS A 45 7.49 -5.67 10.60
CA HIS A 45 8.72 -6.43 10.72
C HIS A 45 9.36 -6.65 9.35
N VAL A 46 10.67 -6.44 9.26
CA VAL A 46 11.42 -6.71 8.03
C VAL A 46 11.46 -8.23 7.80
N HIS A 47 11.32 -8.65 6.55
CA HIS A 47 11.18 -10.04 6.10
C HIS A 47 9.82 -10.68 6.37
N ASP A 48 9.13 -10.28 7.44
CA ASP A 48 7.81 -10.81 7.78
C ASP A 48 6.66 -9.97 7.22
N ASP A 49 6.78 -8.64 7.17
CA ASP A 49 5.73 -7.73 6.70
C ASP A 49 6.18 -6.88 5.51
N VAL A 50 7.47 -6.53 5.45
CA VAL A 50 8.04 -5.61 4.46
C VAL A 50 9.45 -6.03 4.02
N LEU A 51 9.86 -5.58 2.84
CA LEU A 51 11.24 -5.73 2.37
C LEU A 51 12.25 -4.94 3.23
N THR A 52 13.53 -5.29 3.12
CA THR A 52 14.63 -4.53 3.75
C THR A 52 14.74 -3.14 3.12
N LYS A 53 15.33 -2.20 3.87
CA LYS A 53 15.57 -0.83 3.40
C LYS A 53 16.47 -0.83 2.16
N GLU A 54 17.50 -1.66 2.15
CA GLU A 54 18.50 -1.79 1.09
C GLU A 54 17.85 -2.35 -0.19
N THR A 55 17.07 -3.42 -0.07
CA THR A 55 16.37 -4.04 -1.20
C THR A 55 15.36 -3.07 -1.80
N SER A 56 14.60 -2.38 -0.95
CA SER A 56 13.61 -1.40 -1.40
C SER A 56 14.28 -0.23 -2.13
N ALA A 57 15.39 0.30 -1.59
CA ALA A 57 16.14 1.37 -2.22
C ALA A 57 16.75 0.94 -3.56
N PHE A 58 17.30 -0.28 -3.64
CA PHE A 58 17.83 -0.85 -4.87
C PHE A 58 16.75 -0.97 -5.95
N LEU A 59 15.60 -1.56 -5.63
CA LEU A 59 14.49 -1.72 -6.58
C LEU A 59 14.00 -0.38 -7.12
N LEU A 60 13.79 0.61 -6.24
CA LEU A 60 13.34 1.94 -6.65
C LEU A 60 14.38 2.65 -7.53
N LYS A 61 15.67 2.52 -7.20
CA LYS A 61 16.77 3.16 -7.93
C LYS A 61 17.00 2.56 -9.31
N GLU A 62 17.03 1.24 -9.41
CA GLU A 62 17.35 0.57 -10.67
C GLU A 62 16.14 0.54 -11.61
N ILE A 63 14.95 0.26 -11.08
CA ILE A 63 13.74 0.10 -11.89
C ILE A 63 13.09 1.46 -12.19
N ARG A 64 13.16 2.43 -11.27
CA ARG A 64 12.44 3.72 -11.34
C ARG A 64 10.98 3.54 -11.78
N PRO A 65 10.17 2.76 -11.03
CA PRO A 65 8.80 2.45 -11.42
C PRO A 65 7.89 3.69 -11.36
N ASN A 66 6.87 3.72 -12.21
CA ASN A 66 5.77 4.68 -12.13
C ASN A 66 4.75 4.31 -11.04
N LEU A 67 4.62 3.01 -10.75
CA LEU A 67 3.73 2.45 -9.75
C LEU A 67 4.34 1.18 -9.18
N VAL A 68 4.21 0.98 -7.88
CA VAL A 68 4.51 -0.30 -7.21
C VAL A 68 3.20 -0.92 -6.76
N LEU A 69 2.96 -2.17 -7.12
CA LEU A 69 1.86 -2.97 -6.58
C LEU A 69 2.42 -4.01 -5.62
N SER A 70 1.85 -4.08 -4.42
CA SER A 70 2.22 -5.05 -3.38
C SER A 70 1.01 -5.75 -2.79
N GLY A 71 1.22 -6.74 -1.92
CA GLY A 71 0.17 -7.46 -1.19
C GLY A 71 0.66 -7.89 0.19
N HIS A 72 0.49 -9.18 0.49
CA HIS A 72 1.03 -9.87 1.68
C HIS A 72 0.41 -9.49 3.04
N THR A 73 0.35 -8.21 3.41
CA THR A 73 -0.15 -7.75 4.73
C THR A 73 -1.66 -7.90 4.93
N HIS A 74 -2.35 -8.47 3.94
CA HIS A 74 -3.80 -8.54 3.79
C HIS A 74 -4.52 -7.18 3.77
N THR A 75 -3.80 -6.07 3.96
CA THR A 75 -4.38 -4.72 4.10
C THR A 75 -4.32 -3.93 2.82
N ARG A 76 -5.24 -2.97 2.69
CA ARG A 76 -5.14 -1.92 1.67
C ARG A 76 -4.11 -0.89 2.15
N CYS A 77 -3.26 -0.39 1.27
CA CYS A 77 -2.40 0.74 1.59
C CYS A 77 -2.09 1.54 0.33
N THR A 78 -2.28 2.87 0.39
CA THR A 78 -1.75 3.79 -0.62
C THR A 78 -0.62 4.59 0.00
N TYR A 79 0.61 4.16 -0.21
CA TYR A 79 1.81 4.78 0.34
C TYR A 79 2.47 5.67 -0.72
N ARG A 80 2.56 6.96 -0.45
CA ARG A 80 3.29 7.90 -1.32
C ARG A 80 4.69 8.12 -0.77
N ARG A 81 5.71 7.75 -1.55
CA ARG A 81 7.10 8.12 -1.27
C ARG A 81 7.38 9.45 -1.96
N GLY A 82 7.84 10.44 -1.21
CA GLY A 82 8.15 11.78 -1.69
C GLY A 82 8.31 12.76 -0.52
N THR A 83 9.23 13.73 -0.66
CA THR A 83 9.74 14.62 0.41
C THR A 83 8.75 14.98 1.51
N GLU A 84 9.01 14.45 2.70
CA GLU A 84 8.69 15.17 3.93
C GLU A 84 9.81 16.21 4.08
N LYS A 85 9.73 17.32 3.32
CA LYS A 85 10.50 18.50 3.72
C LYS A 85 9.96 18.88 5.08
N GLU A 86 10.80 18.68 6.08
CA GLU A 86 10.62 19.02 7.49
C GLU A 86 10.14 20.47 7.64
N GLY A 87 8.84 20.67 7.46
CA GLY A 87 8.16 21.92 7.68
C GLY A 87 7.90 22.03 9.18
N ASN A 88 8.71 22.86 9.85
CA ASN A 88 8.56 23.28 11.24
C ASN A 88 8.74 22.21 12.33
N LEU A 89 9.99 21.78 12.55
CA LEU A 89 10.46 21.48 13.90
C LEU A 89 11.68 22.34 14.22
N ARG A 90 11.36 23.52 14.75
CA ARG A 90 12.28 24.48 15.34
C ARG A 90 12.81 23.90 16.66
N TRP A 91 14.01 23.33 16.65
CA TRP A 91 14.86 23.26 17.84
C TRP A 91 16.31 23.57 17.49
N MET A 92 16.78 24.64 18.12
CA MET A 92 18.11 25.24 18.00
C MET A 92 19.20 24.38 18.66
N ASN A 93 20.41 24.52 18.09
CA ASN A 93 21.73 24.48 18.70
C ASN A 93 22.18 23.21 19.45
N SER A 94 23.05 22.42 18.83
CA SER A 94 24.32 22.08 19.49
C SER A 94 25.41 21.70 18.50
N SER A 95 26.50 22.45 18.58
CA SER A 95 27.73 22.31 17.83
C SER A 95 28.35 20.91 17.99
N LYS A 96 28.24 20.04 16.99
CA LYS A 96 29.24 18.97 16.75
C LYS A 96 29.42 18.72 15.24
N ARG A 97 30.60 19.11 14.74
CA ARG A 97 31.21 18.50 13.56
C ARG A 97 31.55 17.05 13.89
N ALA A 98 31.02 16.09 13.14
CA ALA A 98 31.73 14.87 12.79
C ALA A 98 31.04 14.14 11.63
N SER A 99 31.87 13.79 10.64
CA SER A 99 31.77 12.67 9.70
C SER A 99 30.53 12.56 8.79
N SER A 100 30.70 13.05 7.56
CA SER A 100 30.49 12.29 6.30
C SER A 100 29.99 10.84 6.46
N GLN A 101 28.68 10.68 6.61
CA GLN A 101 27.97 9.44 6.31
C GLN A 101 27.07 9.75 5.11
N SER A 102 27.35 9.15 3.96
CA SER A 102 26.58 9.29 2.73
C SER A 102 25.12 8.89 2.95
N GLN A 103 24.29 9.90 3.19
CA GLN A 103 22.86 9.83 3.31
C GLN A 103 22.29 9.55 1.92
N LEU A 104 22.10 8.27 1.61
CA LEU A 104 21.46 7.80 0.37
C LEU A 104 19.94 7.98 0.48
N ASP A 105 19.50 9.22 0.68
CA ASP A 105 18.08 9.59 0.61
C ASP A 105 17.71 9.70 -0.86
N ASN A 106 17.50 8.54 -1.49
CA ASN A 106 16.94 8.51 -2.83
C ASN A 106 15.43 8.82 -2.74
N ASP A 107 15.12 10.11 -2.80
CA ASP A 107 13.78 10.66 -2.88
C ASP A 107 13.18 10.37 -4.27
N PHE A 108 12.57 9.19 -4.40
CA PHE A 108 11.78 8.83 -5.58
C PHE A 108 10.31 9.14 -5.31
N ASP A 109 9.73 10.04 -6.12
CA ASP A 109 8.28 10.26 -6.16
C ASP A 109 7.64 9.02 -6.79
N THR A 110 7.19 8.10 -5.94
CA THR A 110 6.63 6.82 -6.37
C THR A 110 5.49 6.43 -5.45
N VAL A 111 4.38 6.05 -6.06
CA VAL A 111 3.22 5.54 -5.35
C VAL A 111 3.32 4.02 -5.25
N GLU A 112 3.16 3.51 -4.04
CA GLU A 112 2.99 2.10 -3.76
C GLU A 112 1.55 1.83 -3.34
N LEU A 113 0.91 0.86 -4.00
CA LEU A 113 -0.43 0.39 -3.71
C LEU A 113 -0.37 -1.07 -3.24
N THR A 114 -0.64 -1.30 -1.96
CA THR A 114 -0.84 -2.64 -1.42
C THR A 114 -2.30 -3.05 -1.62
N ILE A 115 -2.50 -4.13 -2.38
CA ILE A 115 -3.80 -4.69 -2.71
C ILE A 115 -4.26 -5.55 -1.51
N PRO A 116 -5.46 -5.31 -0.96
CA PRO A 116 -5.97 -6.13 0.13
C PRO A 116 -6.22 -7.56 -0.33
N THR A 117 -6.30 -8.49 0.62
CA THR A 117 -6.65 -9.89 0.33
C THR A 117 -8.09 -10.03 -0.17
N PHE A 118 -8.30 -10.98 -1.09
CA PHE A 118 -9.62 -11.39 -1.58
C PHE A 118 -10.14 -12.60 -0.77
N SER A 119 -10.18 -12.50 0.56
CA SER A 119 -10.62 -13.62 1.40
C SER A 119 -11.31 -13.16 2.68
N TRP A 120 -12.56 -13.59 2.87
CA TRP A 120 -13.32 -13.34 4.10
C TRP A 120 -12.69 -13.97 5.35
N ARG A 121 -11.96 -15.08 5.17
CA ARG A 121 -11.15 -15.68 6.25
C ARG A 121 -10.08 -14.74 6.78
N MET A 122 -9.58 -13.84 5.93
CA MET A 122 -8.50 -12.94 6.26
C MET A 122 -8.99 -11.53 6.60
N ARG A 123 -10.13 -11.08 6.06
CA ARG A 123 -10.72 -9.77 6.37
C ARG A 123 -12.25 -9.79 6.31
N PRO A 124 -12.96 -9.02 7.14
CA PRO A 124 -14.41 -8.87 7.03
C PRO A 124 -14.83 -8.06 5.78
N ASP A 125 -13.90 -7.33 5.16
CA ASP A 125 -14.08 -6.46 4.00
C ASP A 125 -13.06 -6.76 2.89
N PRO A 126 -12.99 -8.01 2.38
CA PRO A 126 -12.00 -8.39 1.38
C PRO A 126 -12.15 -7.53 0.13
N GLY A 127 -11.09 -7.43 -0.65
CA GLY A 127 -11.09 -6.51 -1.77
C GLY A 127 -10.15 -6.89 -2.90
N TYR A 128 -10.24 -6.11 -3.95
CA TYR A 128 -9.38 -6.19 -5.12
C TYR A 128 -9.11 -4.77 -5.62
N SER A 129 -8.21 -4.62 -6.58
CA SER A 129 -7.95 -3.34 -7.24
C SER A 129 -8.11 -3.45 -8.74
N VAL A 130 -8.66 -2.41 -9.36
CA VAL A 130 -8.74 -2.26 -10.80
C VAL A 130 -7.77 -1.18 -11.23
N LEU A 131 -6.87 -1.54 -12.14
CA LEU A 131 -5.87 -0.64 -12.70
C LEU A 131 -6.27 -0.22 -14.11
N ARG A 132 -6.31 1.09 -14.35
CA ARG A 132 -6.53 1.70 -15.66
C ARG A 132 -5.22 2.35 -16.10
N ILE A 133 -4.77 1.99 -17.30
CA ILE A 133 -3.51 2.48 -17.87
C ILE A 133 -3.84 3.20 -19.17
N ASP A 134 -3.63 4.51 -19.21
CA ASP A 134 -3.69 5.31 -20.43
C ASP A 134 -2.30 5.39 -21.06
N ARG A 135 -2.13 4.69 -22.19
CA ARG A 135 -0.87 4.65 -22.93
C ARG A 135 -0.55 5.94 -23.69
N LEU A 136 -1.56 6.76 -23.99
CA LEU A 136 -1.41 7.99 -24.76
C LEU A 136 -1.07 9.17 -23.85
N GLN A 137 -1.70 9.23 -22.68
CA GLN A 137 -1.51 10.30 -21.70
C GLN A 137 -0.48 9.96 -20.62
N GLY A 138 -0.07 8.69 -20.53
CA GLY A 138 0.82 8.20 -19.47
C GLY A 138 0.16 8.17 -18.08
N ALA A 139 -1.17 8.32 -18.02
CA ALA A 139 -1.92 8.33 -16.78
C ALA A 139 -2.14 6.89 -16.28
N ILE A 140 -1.94 6.68 -14.99
CA ILE A 140 -2.21 5.42 -14.30
C ILE A 140 -3.19 5.72 -13.18
N GLU A 141 -4.35 5.08 -13.22
CA GLU A 141 -5.39 5.22 -12.20
C GLU A 141 -5.64 3.86 -11.57
N ALA A 142 -5.56 3.77 -10.25
CA ALA A 142 -5.87 2.55 -9.51
C ALA A 142 -7.04 2.81 -8.56
N LYS A 143 -8.04 1.93 -8.60
CA LYS A 143 -9.21 1.98 -7.73
C LYS A 143 -9.31 0.71 -6.90
N ILE A 144 -9.40 0.86 -5.59
CA ILE A 144 -9.65 -0.26 -4.67
C ILE A 144 -11.16 -0.50 -4.58
N CYS A 145 -11.57 -1.76 -4.69
CA CYS A 145 -12.94 -2.22 -4.59
C CYS A 145 -13.08 -3.18 -3.41
N ARG A 146 -14.15 -3.03 -2.63
CA ARG A 146 -14.47 -3.88 -1.47
C ARG A 146 -15.61 -4.83 -1.82
N LEU A 147 -15.59 -6.00 -1.21
CA LEU A 147 -16.71 -6.92 -1.23
C LEU A 147 -17.63 -6.66 -0.03
N PRO A 148 -18.91 -7.04 -0.13
CA PRO A 148 -19.80 -7.06 1.02
C PRO A 148 -19.26 -7.96 2.13
N ASN A 149 -19.69 -7.68 3.35
CA ASN A 149 -19.36 -8.53 4.50
C ASN A 149 -19.95 -9.94 4.32
N GLU A 150 -19.23 -10.97 4.77
CA GLU A 150 -19.67 -12.37 4.67
C GLU A 150 -21.04 -12.58 5.33
N PHE A 151 -21.28 -12.00 6.51
CA PHE A 151 -22.56 -12.12 7.20
C PHE A 151 -23.70 -11.48 6.40
N ALA A 152 -23.45 -10.35 5.72
CA ALA A 152 -24.47 -9.73 4.88
C ALA A 152 -24.86 -10.65 3.70
N ILE A 153 -23.88 -11.33 3.10
CA ILE A 153 -24.13 -12.31 2.03
C ILE A 153 -24.92 -13.51 2.56
N LEU A 154 -24.55 -14.04 3.73
CA LEU A 154 -25.26 -15.15 4.36
C LEU A 154 -26.71 -14.79 4.71
N LEU A 155 -26.96 -13.59 5.22
CA LEU A 155 -28.33 -13.13 5.52
C LEU A 155 -29.18 -13.06 4.25
N VAL A 156 -28.65 -12.52 3.16
CA VAL A 156 -29.36 -12.47 1.87
C VAL A 156 -29.69 -13.87 1.37
N TYR A 157 -28.78 -14.85 1.50
CA TYR A 157 -29.07 -16.22 1.11
C TYR A 157 -30.12 -16.89 1.99
N ILE A 158 -30.12 -16.62 3.30
CA ILE A 158 -31.14 -17.14 4.22
C ILE A 158 -32.52 -16.57 3.84
N GLU A 159 -32.62 -15.25 3.65
CA GLU A 159 -33.85 -14.59 3.23
C GLU A 159 -34.37 -15.15 1.89
N TYR A 160 -33.50 -15.26 0.89
CA TYR A 160 -33.85 -15.82 -0.41
C TYR A 160 -34.35 -17.27 -0.29
N THR A 161 -33.65 -18.09 0.49
CA THR A 161 -34.03 -19.50 0.68
C THR A 161 -35.38 -19.63 1.38
N LEU A 162 -35.66 -18.80 2.39
CA LEU A 162 -36.96 -18.77 3.06
C LEU A 162 -38.09 -18.37 2.12
N VAL A 163 -37.88 -17.37 1.26
CA VAL A 163 -38.87 -16.98 0.23
C VAL A 163 -39.16 -18.13 -0.72
N VAL A 164 -38.12 -18.83 -1.20
CA VAL A 164 -38.27 -19.97 -2.12
C VAL A 164 -38.97 -21.17 -1.47
N ILE A 165 -38.75 -21.42 -0.18
CA ILE A 165 -39.40 -22.53 0.55
C ILE A 165 -40.87 -22.23 0.85
N VAL A 166 -41.22 -20.96 1.09
CA VAL A 166 -42.60 -20.55 1.43
C VAL A 166 -43.48 -20.32 0.20
N ALA A 167 -42.88 -20.03 -0.96
CA ALA A 167 -43.57 -19.84 -2.25
C ALA A 167 -43.95 -21.18 -2.91
#